data_AF-A0A4S4CFF7-F1
#
_entry.id   AF-A0A4S4CFF7-F1
#
_cell.length_a   1.000
_cell.length_b   1.000
_cell.length_c   1.000
_cell.angle_alpha   90.00
_cell.angle_beta   90.00
_cell.angle_gamma   90.00
#
_symmetry.space_group_name_H-M   'P 1'
#
loop_
_entity.id
_entity.type
_entity.pdbx_description
1 polymer ?
#
loop_
_entity_poly.entity_id
_entity_poly.type
_entity_poly.pdbx_seq_one_letter_code
_entity_poly.pdbx_strand_id
1 'polypeptide(L)'
;MRKSLILMSTLALSLGVASAQDTTTPATTTATPATTVTLSDIPAGHWAKDAVDKIVSCGLIQGFPDGTFRGNDNLTRYQAALIFYRLLQSGQLANCGFSASDMTTITNGMQEVSTELAAVANRVTDLEKLTADQQARITALEDKINAMGDNTAGADVTALQARVDALEAAIKNIPAGPAGPAGPTGPAGPAGPAGPAGPAGTAATVTTPAPDTTTTPSTTVVIGDTMTEPAMNTSSLYAGVSVGARGSQDQCQVRGTFASYCVTAGAMIGSTSVIGPVGARVAAEYQPGGNAVSADVNAMYHLNAGGTLSPYAGVGLGLTSSTARAATGNATDLYASALVGVDYHITSSIAAYVEGDGRYYLSNKGLGSGLGSTYDSSGAVNNTGAKGFGVAVKAGLKFYF
;
A
#
# COMPACT_ATOMS: atom_id res chain seq x y z
N MET A 1 -18.01 -16.40 12.22
CA MET A 1 -17.47 -17.28 11.15
C MET A 1 -17.02 -16.42 9.97
N ARG A 2 -15.72 -16.19 9.81
CA ARG A 2 -15.09 -15.83 8.53
C ARG A 2 -13.76 -16.56 8.50
N LYS A 3 -13.69 -17.62 7.69
CA LYS A 3 -12.49 -18.45 7.48
C LYS A 3 -11.53 -17.65 6.60
N SER A 4 -10.37 -17.28 7.13
CA SER A 4 -9.24 -16.78 6.33
C SER A 4 -8.74 -17.91 5.44
N LEU A 5 -8.88 -17.75 4.11
CA LEU A 5 -8.15 -18.55 3.15
C LEU A 5 -6.72 -18.04 3.09
N ILE A 6 -5.80 -18.83 3.63
CA ILE A 6 -4.35 -18.69 3.45
C ILE A 6 -4.02 -19.38 2.12
N LEU A 7 -3.67 -18.60 1.10
CA LEU A 7 -3.09 -19.15 -0.13
C LEU A 7 -1.58 -19.32 0.09
N MET A 8 -1.20 -20.45 0.69
CA MET A 8 0.19 -20.93 0.69
C MET A 8 0.49 -21.51 -0.69
N SER A 9 1.18 -20.75 -1.53
CA SER A 9 1.85 -21.29 -2.73
C SER A 9 3.20 -21.88 -2.31
N THR A 10 3.15 -23.07 -1.74
CA THR A 10 4.33 -23.93 -1.56
C THR A 10 4.75 -24.43 -2.94
N LEU A 11 5.87 -23.92 -3.46
CA LEU A 11 6.55 -24.48 -4.61
C LEU A 11 7.23 -25.78 -4.18
N ALA A 12 6.45 -26.87 -4.13
CA ALA A 12 6.96 -28.20 -3.89
C ALA A 12 7.69 -28.70 -5.15
N LEU A 13 9.01 -28.60 -5.15
CA LEU A 13 9.88 -29.24 -6.14
C LEU A 13 9.94 -30.74 -5.82
N SER A 14 8.96 -31.51 -6.29
CA SER A 14 8.97 -32.97 -6.16
C SER A 14 9.92 -33.57 -7.20
N LEU A 15 11.12 -33.96 -6.77
CA LEU A 15 12.00 -34.85 -7.53
C LEU A 15 11.36 -36.24 -7.58
N GLY A 16 10.76 -36.59 -8.71
CA GLY A 16 10.35 -37.95 -9.02
C GLY A 16 11.55 -38.77 -9.46
N VAL A 17 12.05 -39.63 -8.58
CA VAL A 17 12.93 -40.74 -8.94
C VAL A 17 12.07 -41.79 -9.64
N ALA A 18 12.24 -41.98 -10.94
CA ALA A 18 11.62 -43.07 -11.68
C ALA A 18 12.73 -43.94 -12.28
N SER A 19 12.73 -45.19 -11.84
CA SER A 19 13.61 -46.29 -12.22
C SER A 19 13.64 -46.56 -13.72
N ALA A 20 14.81 -46.99 -14.19
CA ALA A 20 15.08 -47.49 -15.52
C ALA A 20 14.06 -48.50 -16.02
N GLN A 21 13.66 -48.37 -17.30
CA GLN A 21 13.21 -49.51 -18.07
C GLN A 21 13.51 -49.32 -19.56
N ASP A 22 14.29 -50.26 -20.09
CA ASP A 22 14.54 -50.51 -21.50
C ASP A 22 13.24 -50.46 -22.32
N THR A 23 13.24 -49.69 -23.41
CA THR A 23 12.51 -50.05 -24.64
C THR A 23 13.23 -49.46 -25.84
N THR A 24 13.77 -50.36 -26.64
CA THR A 24 14.30 -50.14 -27.97
C THR A 24 13.17 -49.78 -28.94
N THR A 25 13.12 -48.54 -29.43
CA THR A 25 12.40 -48.21 -30.67
C THR A 25 13.08 -47.02 -31.34
N PRO A 26 13.49 -47.13 -32.63
CA PRO A 26 14.21 -46.06 -33.30
C PRO A 26 13.23 -44.95 -33.71
N ALA A 27 13.14 -43.89 -32.91
CA ALA A 27 12.55 -42.65 -33.36
C ALA A 27 13.48 -42.03 -34.41
N THR A 28 13.08 -42.10 -35.67
CA THR A 28 13.68 -41.34 -36.76
C THR A 28 13.40 -39.86 -36.53
N THR A 29 14.23 -39.23 -35.69
CA THR A 29 14.24 -37.77 -35.57
C THR A 29 14.89 -37.22 -36.82
N THR A 30 14.07 -36.71 -37.73
CA THR A 30 14.51 -35.81 -38.79
C THR A 30 15.31 -34.70 -38.12
N ALA A 31 16.63 -34.75 -38.27
CA ALA A 31 17.54 -33.73 -37.79
C ALA A 31 17.16 -32.41 -38.47
N THR A 32 16.56 -31.50 -37.70
CA THR A 32 16.56 -30.07 -38.04
C THR A 32 18.02 -29.69 -38.27
N PRO A 33 18.37 -29.03 -39.40
CA PRO A 33 19.76 -28.70 -39.70
C PRO A 33 20.32 -27.88 -38.53
N ALA A 34 21.47 -28.29 -38.01
CA ALA A 34 22.23 -27.47 -37.08
C ALA A 34 22.62 -26.19 -37.84
N THR A 35 21.83 -25.14 -37.66
CA THR A 35 22.16 -23.81 -38.16
C THR A 35 23.45 -23.42 -37.46
N THR A 36 24.55 -23.45 -38.21
CA THR A 36 25.84 -22.93 -37.75
C THR A 36 25.63 -21.44 -37.50
N VAL A 37 25.39 -21.07 -36.25
CA VAL A 37 25.27 -19.67 -35.83
C VAL A 37 26.65 -19.04 -35.99
N THR A 38 26.86 -18.36 -37.12
CA THR A 38 28.09 -17.60 -37.36
C THR A 38 27.97 -16.25 -36.66
N LEU A 39 28.73 -16.09 -35.57
CA LEU A 39 28.79 -14.84 -34.81
C LEU A 39 29.73 -13.85 -35.50
N SER A 40 29.18 -12.70 -35.90
CA SER A 40 29.83 -11.70 -36.76
C SER A 40 30.93 -10.88 -36.08
N ASP A 41 30.92 -10.83 -34.75
CA ASP A 41 31.81 -10.02 -33.92
C ASP A 41 32.96 -10.82 -33.29
N ILE A 42 33.06 -12.11 -33.59
CA ILE A 42 34.18 -12.96 -33.17
C ILE A 42 34.96 -13.43 -34.40
N PRO A 43 36.00 -12.69 -34.83
CA PRO A 43 36.77 -13.05 -36.01
C PRO A 43 37.54 -14.37 -35.81
N ALA A 44 37.87 -15.02 -36.94
CA ALA A 44 38.69 -16.23 -36.93
C ALA A 44 40.07 -15.94 -36.29
N GLY A 45 40.43 -16.71 -35.25
CA GLY A 45 41.65 -16.51 -34.47
C GLY A 45 41.49 -15.71 -33.17
N HIS A 46 40.28 -15.23 -32.83
CA HIS A 46 40.02 -14.63 -31.52
C HIS A 46 40.16 -15.68 -30.41
N TRP A 47 40.81 -15.33 -29.29
CA TRP A 47 41.10 -16.26 -28.18
C TRP A 47 39.84 -16.93 -27.60
N ALA A 48 38.69 -16.23 -27.64
CA ALA A 48 37.42 -16.74 -27.13
C ALA A 48 36.63 -17.59 -28.14
N LYS A 49 37.07 -17.68 -29.41
CA LYS A 49 36.30 -18.30 -30.50
C LYS A 49 35.91 -19.73 -30.16
N ASP A 50 36.86 -20.55 -29.74
CA ASP A 50 36.63 -21.97 -29.45
C ASP A 50 35.69 -22.17 -28.24
N ALA A 51 35.83 -21.32 -27.22
CA ALA A 51 34.98 -21.36 -26.03
C ALA A 51 33.54 -20.93 -26.36
N VAL A 52 33.39 -19.88 -27.17
CA VAL A 52 32.09 -19.37 -27.60
C VAL A 52 31.40 -20.35 -28.53
N ASP A 53 32.10 -20.91 -29.51
CA ASP A 53 31.55 -21.94 -30.40
C ASP A 53 31.06 -23.15 -29.59
N LYS A 54 31.80 -23.54 -28.54
CA LYS A 54 31.40 -24.63 -27.66
C LYS A 54 30.09 -24.32 -26.92
N ILE A 55 29.99 -23.20 -26.21
CA ILE A 55 28.76 -22.83 -25.47
C ILE A 55 27.57 -22.53 -26.39
N VAL A 56 27.83 -22.14 -27.65
CA VAL A 56 26.80 -21.94 -28.68
C VAL A 56 26.31 -23.25 -29.26
N SER A 57 27.22 -24.18 -29.57
CA SER A 57 26.88 -25.54 -29.98
C SER A 57 26.09 -26.29 -28.90
N CYS A 58 26.34 -25.95 -27.64
CA CYS A 58 25.62 -26.41 -26.46
C CYS A 58 24.21 -25.83 -26.29
N GLY A 59 23.83 -24.80 -27.07
CA GLY A 59 22.56 -24.10 -26.91
C GLY A 59 22.43 -23.27 -25.63
N LEU A 60 23.50 -23.12 -24.84
CA LEU A 60 23.51 -22.32 -23.61
C LEU A 60 23.40 -20.83 -23.94
N ILE A 61 24.14 -20.38 -24.95
CA ILE A 61 24.13 -19.02 -25.48
C ILE A 61 23.90 -19.09 -26.99
N GLN A 62 23.02 -18.26 -27.54
CA GLN A 62 22.71 -18.28 -28.99
C GLN A 62 23.18 -17.01 -29.71
N GLY A 63 23.81 -16.08 -28.98
CA GLY A 63 24.08 -14.73 -29.46
C GLY A 63 22.82 -13.87 -29.50
N PHE A 64 22.94 -12.71 -30.12
CA PHE A 64 21.88 -11.74 -30.34
C PHE A 64 21.22 -11.94 -31.72
N PRO A 65 19.99 -11.43 -31.94
CA PRO A 65 19.29 -11.56 -33.22
C PRO A 65 20.01 -10.94 -34.42
N ASP A 66 20.93 -10.00 -34.18
CA ASP A 66 21.80 -9.39 -35.18
C ASP A 66 23.02 -10.27 -35.54
N GLY A 67 23.13 -11.46 -34.94
CA GLY A 67 24.23 -12.39 -35.17
C GLY A 67 25.51 -12.01 -34.43
N THR A 68 25.45 -11.25 -33.34
CA THR A 68 26.62 -10.91 -32.49
C THR A 68 26.63 -11.69 -31.17
N PHE A 69 27.80 -11.83 -30.55
CA PHE A 69 27.98 -12.44 -29.22
C PHE A 69 28.07 -11.38 -28.11
N ARG A 70 28.70 -10.24 -28.42
CA ARG A 70 28.97 -9.09 -27.55
C ARG A 70 29.76 -9.45 -26.29
N GLY A 71 30.86 -10.17 -26.46
CA GLY A 71 31.66 -10.70 -25.34
C GLY A 71 32.31 -9.65 -24.42
N ASN A 72 32.42 -8.40 -24.88
CA ASN A 72 32.92 -7.28 -24.06
C ASN A 72 31.81 -6.52 -23.34
N ASP A 73 30.54 -6.81 -23.62
CA ASP A 73 29.41 -6.16 -22.97
C ASP A 73 29.13 -6.79 -21.59
N ASN A 74 28.60 -5.99 -20.67
CA ASN A 74 28.17 -6.49 -19.37
C ASN A 74 26.95 -7.42 -19.52
N LEU A 75 27.05 -8.60 -18.91
CA LEU A 75 25.94 -9.54 -18.83
C LEU A 75 24.87 -9.03 -17.86
N THR A 76 23.61 -8.93 -18.31
CA THR A 76 22.49 -8.58 -17.43
C THR A 76 22.13 -9.75 -16.51
N ARG A 77 21.56 -9.46 -15.33
CA ARG A 77 21.08 -10.50 -14.39
C ARG A 77 20.05 -11.45 -15.04
N TYR A 78 19.24 -10.94 -15.97
CA TYR A 78 18.28 -11.75 -16.74
C TYR A 78 19.00 -12.69 -17.72
N GLN A 79 19.97 -12.20 -18.48
CA GLN A 79 20.77 -13.04 -19.37
C GLN A 79 21.55 -14.11 -18.58
N ALA A 80 22.13 -13.73 -17.44
CA ALA A 80 22.77 -14.68 -16.53
C ALA A 80 21.78 -15.73 -16.00
N ALA A 81 20.61 -15.29 -15.52
CA ALA A 81 19.56 -16.19 -15.05
C ALA A 81 19.05 -17.13 -16.16
N LEU A 82 18.97 -16.67 -17.41
CA LEU A 82 18.58 -17.48 -18.55
C LEU A 82 19.66 -18.52 -18.92
N ILE A 83 20.95 -18.13 -18.84
CA ILE A 83 22.07 -19.06 -19.01
C ILE A 83 22.01 -20.14 -17.93
N PHE A 84 21.83 -19.75 -16.65
CA PHE A 84 21.68 -20.70 -15.55
C PHE A 84 20.43 -21.55 -15.73
N TYR A 85 19.29 -20.97 -16.11
CA TYR A 85 18.06 -21.72 -16.34
C TYR A 85 18.21 -22.77 -17.44
N ARG A 86 18.85 -22.42 -18.56
CA ARG A 86 19.17 -23.38 -19.63
C ARG A 86 20.16 -24.43 -19.16
N LEU A 87 21.16 -24.04 -18.37
CA LEU A 87 22.10 -24.97 -17.75
C LEU A 87 21.37 -25.98 -16.85
N LEU A 88 20.39 -25.52 -16.06
CA LEU A 88 19.63 -26.33 -15.10
C LEU A 88 18.53 -27.18 -15.75
N GLN A 89 17.84 -26.67 -16.77
CA GLN A 89 16.64 -27.30 -17.34
C GLN A 89 16.94 -28.24 -18.51
N SER A 90 18.03 -28.01 -19.23
CA SER A 90 18.18 -28.61 -20.56
C SER A 90 18.55 -30.10 -20.54
N GLY A 91 19.11 -30.65 -19.47
CA GLY A 91 19.79 -31.97 -19.57
C GLY A 91 20.91 -31.98 -20.63
N GLN A 92 21.23 -30.82 -21.25
CA GLN A 92 22.18 -30.67 -22.35
C GLN A 92 23.61 -30.44 -21.86
N LEU A 93 23.82 -30.36 -20.55
CA LEU A 93 25.13 -30.58 -19.94
C LEU A 93 25.78 -31.88 -20.45
N ALA A 94 24.98 -32.92 -20.73
CA ALA A 94 25.46 -34.18 -21.29
C ALA A 94 25.94 -34.07 -22.76
N ASN A 95 25.35 -33.16 -23.55
CA ASN A 95 25.71 -32.96 -24.97
C ASN A 95 26.89 -31.99 -25.17
N CYS A 96 27.32 -31.30 -24.10
CA CYS A 96 28.39 -30.30 -24.13
C CYS A 96 29.81 -30.84 -23.93
N GLY A 97 29.95 -32.13 -23.59
CA GLY A 97 31.25 -32.73 -23.30
C GLY A 97 31.99 -32.02 -22.15
N PHE A 98 31.26 -31.58 -21.12
CA PHE A 98 31.87 -31.13 -19.86
C PHE A 98 32.48 -32.32 -19.12
N SER A 99 33.64 -32.13 -18.49
CA SER A 99 34.26 -33.23 -17.73
C SER A 99 33.42 -33.56 -16.50
N ALA A 100 33.51 -34.80 -16.01
CA ALA A 100 32.82 -35.21 -14.78
C ALA A 100 33.19 -34.32 -13.57
N SER A 101 34.39 -33.73 -13.59
CA SER A 101 34.86 -32.76 -12.59
C SER A 101 34.10 -31.44 -12.67
N ASP A 102 33.87 -30.90 -13.87
CA ASP A 102 33.12 -29.65 -14.07
C ASP A 102 31.67 -29.82 -13.61
N MET A 103 31.11 -31.01 -13.86
CA MET A 103 29.76 -31.33 -13.41
C MET A 103 29.62 -31.43 -11.90
N THR A 104 30.68 -31.88 -11.22
CA THR A 104 30.72 -31.90 -9.76
C THR A 104 30.78 -30.49 -9.19
N THR A 105 31.59 -29.60 -9.78
CA THR A 105 31.66 -28.18 -9.36
C THR A 105 30.32 -27.46 -9.55
N ILE A 106 29.65 -27.67 -10.68
CA ILE A 106 28.33 -27.09 -10.94
C ILE A 106 27.31 -27.63 -9.93
N THR A 107 27.34 -28.93 -9.63
CA THR A 107 26.45 -29.55 -8.63
C THR A 107 26.67 -28.99 -7.23
N ASN A 108 27.93 -28.82 -6.81
CA ASN A 108 28.27 -28.25 -5.51
C ASN A 108 27.82 -26.78 -5.40
N GLY A 109 28.02 -25.98 -6.45
CA GLY A 109 27.54 -24.60 -6.48
C GLY A 109 26.00 -24.50 -6.45
N MET A 110 25.30 -25.42 -7.11
CA MET A 110 23.83 -25.50 -7.01
C MET A 110 23.36 -25.88 -5.60
N GLN A 111 24.10 -26.74 -4.91
CA GLN A 111 23.79 -27.15 -3.54
C GLN A 111 23.98 -25.98 -2.56
N GLU A 112 25.00 -25.15 -2.77
CA GLU A 112 25.24 -23.92 -2.01
C GLU A 112 24.12 -22.89 -2.22
N VAL A 113 23.72 -22.63 -3.48
CA VAL A 113 22.62 -21.71 -3.79
C VAL A 113 21.28 -22.21 -3.25
N SER A 114 21.03 -23.52 -3.28
CA SER A 114 19.80 -24.11 -2.70
C SER A 114 19.74 -23.94 -1.17
N THR A 115 20.90 -24.00 -0.51
CA THR A 115 21.01 -23.82 0.95
C THR A 115 20.75 -22.37 1.33
N GLU A 116 21.33 -21.43 0.58
CA GLU A 116 21.07 -20.00 0.72
C GLU A 116 19.60 -19.65 0.46
N LEU A 117 18.97 -20.24 -0.56
CA LEU A 117 17.56 -20.00 -0.86
C LEU A 117 16.63 -20.53 0.25
N ALA A 118 16.95 -21.69 0.82
CA ALA A 118 16.23 -22.23 1.99
C ALA A 118 16.41 -21.33 3.23
N ALA A 119 17.60 -20.79 3.46
CA ALA A 119 17.86 -19.84 4.54
C ALA A 119 17.07 -18.54 4.37
N VAL A 120 16.96 -18.02 3.14
CA VAL A 120 16.13 -16.86 2.81
C VAL A 120 14.64 -17.14 3.08
N ALA A 121 14.14 -18.30 2.66
CA ALA A 121 12.75 -18.70 2.91
C ALA A 121 12.42 -18.79 4.41
N ASN A 122 13.34 -19.33 5.21
CA ASN A 122 13.20 -19.38 6.67
C ASN A 122 13.16 -17.97 7.27
N ARG A 123 14.03 -17.06 6.82
CA ARG A 123 14.07 -15.67 7.30
C ARG A 123 12.78 -14.90 6.98
N VAL A 124 12.16 -15.17 5.83
CA VAL A 124 10.84 -14.59 5.49
C VAL A 124 9.77 -15.11 6.45
N THR A 125 9.76 -16.42 6.73
CA THR A 125 8.81 -17.05 7.68
C THR A 125 8.95 -16.46 9.09
N ASP A 126 10.18 -16.21 9.55
CA ASP A 126 10.44 -15.59 10.85
C ASP A 126 9.94 -14.14 10.92
N LEU A 127 10.07 -13.38 9.82
CA LEU A 127 9.55 -12.02 9.73
C LEU A 127 8.02 -12.00 9.75
N GLU A 128 7.36 -12.93 9.06
CA GLU A 128 5.91 -13.08 9.10
C GLU A 128 5.42 -13.37 10.53
N LYS A 129 6.12 -14.26 11.24
CA LYS A 129 5.83 -14.57 12.65
C LYS A 129 6.03 -13.38 13.57
N LEU A 130 7.09 -12.59 13.37
CA LEU A 130 7.34 -11.35 14.12
C LEU A 130 6.21 -10.34 13.91
N THR A 131 5.72 -10.23 12.68
CA THR A 131 4.62 -9.32 12.33
C THR A 131 3.30 -9.76 13.01
N ALA A 132 3.04 -11.06 13.07
CA ALA A 132 1.88 -11.61 13.79
C ALA A 132 1.95 -11.36 15.31
N ASP A 133 3.14 -11.48 15.92
CA ASP A 133 3.35 -11.17 17.34
C ASP A 133 3.14 -9.67 17.66
N GLN A 134 3.65 -8.79 16.79
CA GLN A 134 3.42 -7.36 16.91
C GLN A 134 1.93 -7.00 16.87
N GLN A 135 1.16 -7.63 15.97
CA GLN A 135 -0.29 -7.41 15.90
C GLN A 135 -1.00 -7.88 17.18
N ALA A 136 -0.63 -9.04 17.72
CA ALA A 136 -1.20 -9.54 18.97
C ALA A 136 -0.90 -8.62 20.17
N ARG A 137 0.30 -8.04 20.22
CA ARG A 137 0.68 -7.06 21.25
C ARG A 137 -0.10 -5.75 21.14
N ILE A 138 -0.38 -5.28 19.92
CA ILE A 138 -1.21 -4.09 19.68
C ILE A 138 -2.63 -4.34 20.18
N THR A 139 -3.25 -5.46 19.83
CA THR A 139 -4.59 -5.80 20.31
C THR A 139 -4.66 -5.92 21.84
N ALA A 140 -3.65 -6.53 22.46
CA ALA A 140 -3.58 -6.61 23.93
C ALA A 140 -3.44 -5.21 24.60
N LEU A 141 -2.74 -4.27 23.95
CA LEU A 141 -2.64 -2.89 24.43
C LEU A 141 -3.96 -2.14 24.25
N GLU A 142 -4.66 -2.33 23.14
CA GLU A 142 -5.99 -1.77 22.88
C GLU A 142 -7.01 -2.25 23.93
N ASP A 143 -7.03 -3.55 24.25
CA ASP A 143 -7.89 -4.12 25.29
C ASP A 143 -7.59 -3.53 26.68
N LYS A 144 -6.31 -3.36 27.00
CA LYS A 144 -5.89 -2.74 28.26
C LYS A 144 -6.27 -1.26 28.33
N ILE A 145 -6.18 -0.52 27.22
CA ILE A 145 -6.61 0.88 27.13
C ILE A 145 -8.13 0.99 27.33
N ASN A 146 -8.91 0.13 26.68
CA ASN A 146 -10.37 0.10 26.84
C ASN A 146 -10.77 -0.24 28.29
N ALA A 147 -10.09 -1.22 28.91
CA ALA A 147 -10.31 -1.56 30.31
C ALA A 147 -9.96 -0.42 31.29
N MET A 148 -9.00 0.44 30.95
CA MET A 148 -8.72 1.65 31.74
C MET A 148 -9.76 2.77 31.48
N GLY A 149 -10.32 2.85 30.27
CA GLY A 149 -11.36 3.82 29.92
C GLY A 149 -12.68 3.60 30.66
N ASP A 150 -13.06 2.33 30.88
CA ASP A 150 -14.33 2.00 31.55
C ASP A 150 -14.31 2.17 33.08
N ASN A 151 -13.14 2.07 33.73
CA ASN A 151 -13.08 1.95 35.19
C ASN A 151 -12.85 3.25 35.99
N THR A 152 -12.82 4.44 35.37
CA THR A 152 -12.49 5.67 36.14
C THR A 152 -13.29 6.94 35.78
N ALA A 153 -14.14 6.92 34.75
CA ALA A 153 -14.91 8.11 34.37
C ALA A 153 -16.42 7.99 34.67
N GLY A 154 -17.04 6.81 34.48
CA GLY A 154 -18.50 6.67 34.58
C GLY A 154 -19.02 6.50 36.02
N ALA A 155 -18.33 5.72 36.85
CA ALA A 155 -18.77 5.40 38.21
C ALA A 155 -18.66 6.60 39.15
N ASP A 156 -17.56 7.36 39.07
CA ASP A 156 -17.33 8.51 39.95
C ASP A 156 -18.23 9.70 39.61
N VAL A 157 -18.55 9.92 38.33
CA VAL A 157 -19.48 10.98 37.91
C VAL A 157 -20.91 10.63 38.32
N THR A 158 -21.31 9.36 38.20
CA THR A 158 -22.64 8.90 38.66
C THR A 158 -22.76 9.02 40.20
N ALA A 159 -21.70 8.69 40.93
CA ALA A 159 -21.66 8.85 42.38
C ALA A 159 -21.66 10.32 42.81
N LEU A 160 -20.98 11.21 42.08
CA LEU A 160 -21.04 12.66 42.31
C LEU A 160 -22.43 13.22 42.05
N GLN A 161 -23.08 12.81 40.96
CA GLN A 161 -24.43 13.26 40.62
C GLN A 161 -25.44 12.84 41.70
N ALA A 162 -25.37 11.59 42.17
CA ALA A 162 -26.23 11.12 43.25
C ALA A 162 -26.04 11.91 44.56
N ARG A 163 -24.81 12.37 44.85
CA ARG A 163 -24.53 13.23 46.02
C ARG A 163 -25.07 14.65 45.84
N VAL A 164 -25.02 15.19 44.63
CA VAL A 164 -25.60 16.51 44.29
C VAL A 164 -27.11 16.47 44.44
N ASP A 165 -27.78 15.45 43.88
CA ASP A 165 -29.23 15.29 43.98
C ASP A 165 -29.69 15.16 45.45
N ALA A 166 -28.94 14.43 46.27
CA ALA A 166 -29.19 14.31 47.70
C ALA A 166 -29.03 15.64 48.45
N LEU A 167 -28.03 16.46 48.08
CA LEU A 167 -27.84 17.80 48.64
C LEU A 167 -28.97 18.74 48.23
N GLU A 168 -29.41 18.71 46.97
CA GLU A 168 -30.53 19.52 46.49
C GLU A 168 -31.83 19.17 47.21
N ALA A 169 -32.07 17.88 47.46
CA ALA A 169 -33.21 17.42 48.25
C ALA A 169 -33.13 17.89 49.72
N ALA A 170 -31.93 17.87 50.31
CA ALA A 170 -31.72 18.37 51.67
C ALA A 170 -31.95 19.89 51.77
N ILE A 171 -31.51 20.67 50.78
CA ILE A 171 -31.72 22.13 50.72
C ILE A 171 -33.21 22.46 50.60
N LYS A 172 -33.96 21.71 49.79
CA LYS A 172 -35.43 21.88 49.66
C LYS A 172 -36.19 21.61 50.96
N ASN A 173 -35.62 20.79 51.85
CA ASN A 173 -36.24 20.42 53.13
C ASN A 173 -35.72 21.25 54.33
N ILE A 174 -34.93 22.31 54.09
CA ILE A 174 -34.60 23.26 55.16
C ILE A 174 -35.90 23.94 55.61
N PRO A 175 -36.32 23.80 56.89
CA PRO A 175 -37.54 24.43 57.37
C PRO A 175 -37.45 25.94 57.19
N ALA A 176 -38.51 26.56 56.66
CA ALA A 176 -38.60 28.01 56.63
C ALA A 176 -38.47 28.56 58.06
N GLY A 177 -37.66 29.60 58.24
CA GLY A 177 -37.53 30.29 59.52
C GLY A 177 -38.91 30.73 60.04
N PRO A 178 -39.05 30.94 61.37
CA PRO A 178 -40.34 31.22 61.98
C PRO A 178 -41.04 32.39 61.27
N ALA A 179 -42.29 32.16 60.85
CA ALA A 179 -43.09 33.14 60.14
C ALA A 179 -43.28 34.40 60.99
N GLY A 180 -43.05 35.58 60.39
CA GLY A 180 -43.44 36.85 60.99
C GLY A 180 -44.97 36.90 61.23
N PRO A 181 -45.44 37.73 62.18
CA PRO A 181 -46.85 37.75 62.57
C PRO A 181 -47.79 38.02 61.38
N ALA A 182 -48.87 37.25 61.30
CA ALA A 182 -49.81 37.24 60.18
C ALA A 182 -50.59 38.56 60.04
N GLY A 183 -50.60 39.13 58.82
CA GLY A 183 -51.55 40.18 58.44
C GLY A 183 -52.97 39.62 58.22
N PRO A 184 -54.02 40.46 58.32
CA PRO A 184 -55.41 39.99 58.30
C PRO A 184 -55.84 39.37 56.97
N THR A 185 -56.62 38.29 57.08
CA THR A 185 -57.05 37.40 56.00
C THR A 185 -58.03 38.05 55.02
N GLY A 186 -57.72 38.03 53.72
CA GLY A 186 -58.65 38.36 52.64
C GLY A 186 -59.53 37.16 52.22
N PRO A 187 -60.72 37.38 51.64
CA PRO A 187 -61.69 36.32 51.34
C PRO A 187 -61.28 35.40 50.17
N ALA A 188 -61.70 34.14 50.26
CA ALA A 188 -61.33 33.04 49.37
C ALA A 188 -62.06 33.08 48.01
N GLY A 189 -61.31 32.84 46.93
CA GLY A 189 -61.83 32.63 45.56
C GLY A 189 -62.05 31.14 45.24
N PRO A 190 -62.97 30.79 44.32
CA PRO A 190 -63.36 29.41 44.04
C PRO A 190 -62.37 28.63 43.16
N ALA A 191 -62.37 27.31 43.34
CA ALA A 191 -61.48 26.33 42.71
C ALA A 191 -61.90 25.94 41.29
N GLY A 192 -60.92 25.82 40.37
CA GLY A 192 -61.10 25.33 39.00
C GLY A 192 -60.91 23.80 38.85
N PRO A 193 -61.53 23.16 37.85
CA PRO A 193 -61.56 21.70 37.69
C PRO A 193 -60.30 21.10 37.03
N ALA A 194 -60.09 19.81 37.29
CA ALA A 194 -58.96 18.98 36.86
C ALA A 194 -59.06 18.47 35.40
N GLY A 195 -57.93 18.39 34.71
CA GLY A 195 -57.79 17.85 33.35
C GLY A 195 -57.45 16.34 33.31
N PRO A 196 -57.81 15.64 32.22
CA PRO A 196 -57.74 14.16 32.12
C PRO A 196 -56.38 13.60 31.68
N ALA A 197 -56.19 12.30 31.95
CA ALA A 197 -55.00 11.50 31.65
C ALA A 197 -54.97 10.96 30.20
N GLY A 198 -53.77 10.88 29.61
CA GLY A 198 -53.50 10.29 28.30
C GLY A 198 -52.63 9.02 28.35
N PRO A 199 -52.71 8.11 27.36
CA PRO A 199 -52.41 6.68 27.50
C PRO A 199 -50.99 6.23 27.08
N ALA A 200 -50.65 5.00 27.45
CA ALA A 200 -49.41 4.29 27.14
C ALA A 200 -49.52 3.40 25.87
N GLY A 201 -48.45 3.31 25.08
CA GLY A 201 -48.25 2.33 23.98
C GLY A 201 -46.78 1.88 23.96
N THR A 202 -46.48 0.62 24.27
CA THR A 202 -46.35 -0.60 23.44
C THR A 202 -45.01 -0.77 22.73
N ALA A 203 -44.34 -1.87 23.08
CA ALA A 203 -43.03 -2.33 22.61
C ALA A 203 -43.12 -3.03 21.24
N ALA A 204 -42.07 -2.88 20.42
CA ALA A 204 -41.92 -3.55 19.13
C ALA A 204 -40.74 -4.53 19.11
N THR A 205 -41.01 -5.66 18.47
CA THR A 205 -40.27 -6.92 18.39
C THR A 205 -39.12 -6.88 17.37
N VAL A 206 -38.02 -7.57 17.70
CA VAL A 206 -36.83 -7.80 16.86
C VAL A 206 -37.00 -9.08 16.05
N THR A 207 -36.73 -9.04 14.74
CA THR A 207 -36.41 -10.23 13.91
C THR A 207 -35.28 -9.95 12.93
N THR A 208 -34.32 -10.87 12.93
CA THR A 208 -33.16 -11.04 12.03
C THR A 208 -33.54 -11.73 10.72
N PRO A 209 -32.70 -11.60 9.68
CA PRO A 209 -32.40 -12.75 8.82
C PRO A 209 -30.91 -12.98 8.56
N ALA A 210 -30.63 -14.24 8.17
CA ALA A 210 -29.35 -14.93 8.03
C ALA A 210 -28.76 -14.81 6.59
N PRO A 211 -27.59 -15.42 6.28
CA PRO A 211 -26.62 -14.94 5.28
C PRO A 211 -26.81 -15.54 3.88
N ASP A 212 -26.21 -14.88 2.88
CA ASP A 212 -26.12 -15.39 1.51
C ASP A 212 -24.67 -15.47 1.00
N THR A 213 -24.48 -16.36 0.03
CA THR A 213 -23.25 -17.01 -0.40
C THR A 213 -22.71 -16.52 -1.76
N THR A 214 -21.42 -16.82 -2.00
CA THR A 214 -20.77 -17.17 -3.30
C THR A 214 -20.31 -16.09 -4.29
N THR A 215 -18.99 -16.04 -4.55
CA THR A 215 -18.30 -16.46 -5.81
C THR A 215 -17.03 -15.64 -6.10
N THR A 216 -15.94 -16.35 -6.43
CA THR A 216 -14.65 -15.82 -6.89
C THR A 216 -14.47 -16.19 -8.37
N PRO A 217 -13.98 -15.30 -9.24
CA PRO A 217 -13.46 -15.73 -10.54
C PRO A 217 -11.93 -15.66 -10.61
N SER A 218 -11.34 -16.75 -11.10
CA SER A 218 -10.02 -16.81 -11.74
C SER A 218 -10.12 -16.29 -13.17
N THR A 219 -9.09 -15.59 -13.65
CA THR A 219 -8.79 -15.51 -15.09
C THR A 219 -7.30 -15.36 -15.35
N THR A 220 -6.80 -16.39 -16.05
CA THR A 220 -5.54 -16.53 -16.80
C THR A 220 -5.27 -15.35 -17.74
N VAL A 221 -4.02 -14.90 -17.84
CA VAL A 221 -3.56 -13.96 -18.87
C VAL A 221 -2.41 -14.58 -19.68
N VAL A 222 -2.61 -14.58 -21.01
CA VAL A 222 -1.73 -15.06 -22.07
C VAL A 222 -0.73 -13.96 -22.44
N ILE A 223 0.56 -14.28 -22.58
CA ILE A 223 1.61 -13.33 -22.98
C ILE A 223 1.77 -13.38 -24.50
N GLY A 224 1.52 -12.25 -25.14
CA GLY A 224 1.92 -11.99 -26.52
C GLY A 224 1.73 -10.51 -26.79
N ASP A 225 2.80 -9.72 -26.67
CA ASP A 225 2.94 -8.46 -27.40
C ASP A 225 4.41 -8.03 -27.51
N THR A 226 4.77 -7.77 -28.77
CA THR A 226 5.84 -6.93 -29.35
C THR A 226 7.00 -6.41 -28.48
N MET A 227 8.23 -6.76 -28.90
CA MET A 227 9.48 -6.21 -28.36
C MET A 227 9.62 -4.72 -28.72
N THR A 228 9.40 -3.87 -27.72
CA THR A 228 9.94 -2.50 -27.68
C THR A 228 11.37 -2.58 -27.12
N GLU A 229 12.27 -1.68 -27.54
CA GLU A 229 13.66 -1.53 -27.05
C GLU A 229 13.81 -1.82 -25.54
N PRO A 230 14.96 -2.37 -25.09
CA PRO A 230 15.09 -2.81 -23.71
C PRO A 230 15.02 -1.60 -22.78
N ALA A 231 13.82 -1.36 -22.23
CA ALA A 231 13.64 -0.57 -21.03
C ALA A 231 14.61 -1.13 -19.98
N MET A 232 15.35 -0.24 -19.29
CA MET A 232 16.12 -0.65 -18.12
C MET A 232 15.20 -1.48 -17.24
N ASN A 233 15.56 -2.75 -16.98
CA ASN A 233 14.74 -3.67 -16.20
C ASN A 233 14.77 -3.22 -14.73
N THR A 234 13.97 -2.21 -14.41
CA THR A 234 13.77 -1.69 -13.07
C THR A 234 12.83 -2.63 -12.35
N SER A 235 13.19 -3.09 -11.16
CA SER A 235 12.28 -3.87 -10.32
C SER A 235 10.93 -3.17 -10.21
N SER A 236 9.83 -3.92 -10.16
CA SER A 236 8.50 -3.31 -10.15
C SER A 236 8.19 -2.63 -8.82
N LEU A 237 8.76 -3.11 -7.71
CA LEU A 237 8.57 -2.55 -6.38
C LEU A 237 9.50 -1.36 -6.15
N TYR A 238 8.96 -0.33 -5.49
CA TYR A 238 9.73 0.82 -5.07
C TYR A 238 9.28 1.38 -3.72
N ALA A 239 10.22 2.00 -3.03
CA ALA A 239 9.97 2.90 -1.92
C ALA A 239 10.51 4.28 -2.27
N GLY A 240 9.83 5.34 -1.84
CA GLY A 240 10.24 6.70 -2.15
C GLY A 240 9.99 7.68 -1.02
N VAL A 241 10.69 8.79 -1.10
CA VAL A 241 10.55 9.94 -0.21
C VAL A 241 10.21 11.18 -1.03
N SER A 242 9.46 12.10 -0.45
CA SER A 242 9.08 13.37 -1.08
C SER A 242 9.31 14.53 -0.15
N VAL A 243 9.62 15.66 -0.76
CA VAL A 243 9.29 16.98 -0.25
C VAL A 243 8.36 17.67 -1.24
N GLY A 244 7.46 18.49 -0.74
CA GLY A 244 6.46 19.12 -1.59
C GLY A 244 5.91 20.41 -1.01
N ALA A 245 4.98 20.97 -1.77
CA ALA A 245 4.19 22.12 -1.36
C ALA A 245 2.74 21.87 -1.75
N ARG A 246 1.83 22.12 -0.82
CA ARG A 246 0.38 22.11 -1.06
C ARG A 246 -0.16 23.52 -1.01
N GLY A 247 -0.96 23.92 -2.00
CA GLY A 247 -1.68 25.19 -1.96
C GLY A 247 -2.61 25.28 -0.76
N SER A 248 -2.64 26.43 -0.12
CA SER A 248 -3.49 26.68 1.05
C SER A 248 -4.08 28.08 0.99
N GLN A 249 -5.41 28.16 1.13
CA GLN A 249 -6.13 29.43 1.24
C GLN A 249 -6.00 30.02 2.65
N ASP A 250 -5.88 29.17 3.66
CA ASP A 250 -5.47 29.59 5.00
C ASP A 250 -3.94 29.68 5.01
N GLN A 251 -3.39 30.88 5.15
CA GLN A 251 -1.97 31.12 4.97
C GLN A 251 -1.13 30.29 5.96
N CYS A 252 -0.13 29.58 5.44
CA CYS A 252 0.82 28.79 6.23
C CYS A 252 2.05 29.62 6.58
N GLN A 253 2.55 29.51 7.82
CA GLN A 253 3.75 30.21 8.23
C GLN A 253 5.01 29.45 7.79
N VAL A 254 5.78 30.02 6.86
CA VAL A 254 7.05 29.48 6.35
C VAL A 254 8.16 30.45 6.73
N ARG A 255 9.08 30.02 7.62
CA ARG A 255 10.20 30.84 8.11
C ARG A 255 9.78 32.23 8.64
N GLY A 256 8.63 32.29 9.30
CA GLY A 256 8.09 33.54 9.87
C GLY A 256 7.20 34.36 8.94
N THR A 257 7.09 34.00 7.65
CA THR A 257 6.25 34.70 6.65
C THR A 257 5.02 33.86 6.30
N PHE A 258 3.88 34.51 6.10
CA PHE A 258 2.68 33.86 5.61
C PHE A 258 2.77 33.55 4.10
N ALA A 259 2.51 32.31 3.73
CA ALA A 259 2.53 31.82 2.36
C ALA A 259 1.20 31.13 1.99
N SER A 260 0.77 31.25 0.74
CA SER A 260 -0.39 30.54 0.19
C SER A 260 -0.12 29.06 -0.11
N TYR A 261 0.92 28.49 0.50
CA TYR A 261 1.27 27.08 0.40
C TYR A 261 1.88 26.59 1.72
N CYS A 262 1.72 25.30 1.97
CA CYS A 262 2.29 24.61 3.11
C CYS A 262 3.30 23.58 2.61
N VAL A 263 4.50 23.57 3.20
CA VAL A 263 5.51 22.56 2.89
C VAL A 263 5.05 21.19 3.39
N THR A 264 5.32 20.15 2.62
CA THR A 264 5.03 18.76 2.97
C THR A 264 6.29 17.90 2.89
N ALA A 265 6.34 16.86 3.71
CA ALA A 265 7.33 15.80 3.62
C ALA A 265 6.60 14.46 3.66
N GLY A 266 7.01 13.51 2.83
CA GLY A 266 6.27 12.26 2.69
C GLY A 266 7.14 11.07 2.35
N ALA A 267 6.50 9.91 2.45
CA ALA A 267 7.05 8.63 2.01
C ALA A 267 5.98 7.86 1.25
N MET A 268 6.41 6.98 0.36
CA MET A 268 5.52 6.15 -0.43
C MET A 268 6.14 4.80 -0.70
N ILE A 269 5.29 3.79 -0.88
CA ILE A 269 5.67 2.47 -1.37
C ILE A 269 4.71 2.14 -2.50
N GLY A 270 5.21 1.53 -3.56
CA GLY A 270 4.37 1.14 -4.67
C GLY A 270 4.96 0.03 -5.51
N SER A 271 4.15 -0.44 -6.44
CA SER A 271 4.55 -1.27 -7.56
C SER A 271 4.19 -0.57 -8.85
N THR A 272 5.06 -0.61 -9.85
CA THR A 272 4.79 -0.12 -11.21
C THR A 272 3.82 -1.02 -11.97
N SER A 273 3.68 -2.29 -11.56
CA SER A 273 2.76 -3.26 -12.15
C SER A 273 2.20 -4.21 -11.09
N VAL A 274 0.88 -4.22 -10.91
CA VAL A 274 0.14 -5.17 -10.04
C VAL A 274 -0.84 -5.99 -10.87
N ILE A 275 -1.60 -5.34 -11.76
CA ILE A 275 -2.55 -5.99 -12.68
C ILE A 275 -2.32 -5.43 -14.07
N GLY A 276 -1.65 -6.21 -14.92
CA GLY A 276 -1.25 -5.74 -16.26
C GLY A 276 -0.39 -4.48 -16.18
N PRO A 277 -0.67 -3.43 -16.98
CA PRO A 277 0.10 -2.19 -16.96
C PRO A 277 -0.23 -1.26 -15.78
N VAL A 278 -1.15 -1.65 -14.90
CA VAL A 278 -1.59 -0.83 -13.78
C VAL A 278 -0.82 -1.22 -12.52
N GLY A 279 -0.06 -0.27 -12.00
CA GLY A 279 0.60 -0.29 -10.70
C GLY A 279 -0.29 0.21 -9.57
N ALA A 280 0.21 0.11 -8.35
CA ALA A 280 -0.44 0.63 -7.15
C ALA A 280 0.58 1.37 -6.29
N ARG A 281 0.12 2.43 -5.61
CA ARG A 281 0.95 3.22 -4.70
C ARG A 281 0.18 3.51 -3.43
N VAL A 282 0.86 3.44 -2.30
CA VAL A 282 0.40 3.97 -1.02
C VAL A 282 1.38 5.07 -0.59
N ALA A 283 0.86 6.23 -0.22
CA ALA A 283 1.65 7.36 0.22
C ALA A 283 1.15 7.89 1.56
N ALA A 284 2.08 8.42 2.35
CA ALA A 284 1.81 9.14 3.59
C ALA A 284 2.60 10.45 3.60
N GLU A 285 1.97 11.53 4.04
CA GLU A 285 2.54 12.87 4.03
C GLU A 285 2.24 13.62 5.30
N TYR A 286 3.22 14.37 5.79
CA TYR A 286 3.09 15.29 6.90
C TYR A 286 3.22 16.73 6.41
N GLN A 287 2.29 17.58 6.87
CA GLN A 287 2.24 19.02 6.59
C GLN A 287 2.29 19.77 7.94
N PRO A 288 3.45 20.34 8.31
CA PRO A 288 3.63 20.99 9.61
C PRO A 288 2.71 22.20 9.82
N GLY A 289 2.52 23.02 8.77
CA GLY A 289 1.78 24.28 8.85
C GLY A 289 0.30 24.14 9.21
N GLY A 290 -0.29 22.95 9.02
CA GLY A 290 -1.65 22.62 9.45
C GLY A 290 -1.72 21.47 10.45
N ASN A 291 -0.56 21.04 10.98
CA ASN A 291 -0.38 19.80 11.73
C ASN A 291 -1.19 18.63 11.15
N ALA A 292 -1.04 18.42 9.83
CA ALA A 292 -1.87 17.51 9.07
C ALA A 292 -1.08 16.29 8.61
N VAL A 293 -1.70 15.12 8.70
CA VAL A 293 -1.20 13.86 8.15
C VAL A 293 -2.16 13.40 7.06
N SER A 294 -1.66 13.20 5.85
CA SER A 294 -2.43 12.64 4.74
C SER A 294 -1.96 11.22 4.44
N ALA A 295 -2.88 10.34 4.07
CA ALA A 295 -2.58 9.04 3.51
C ALA A 295 -3.45 8.80 2.28
N ASP A 296 -2.90 8.20 1.24
CA ASP A 296 -3.63 7.88 0.02
C ASP A 296 -3.18 6.58 -0.63
N VAL A 297 -4.10 6.00 -1.39
CA VAL A 297 -3.88 4.85 -2.25
C VAL A 297 -4.24 5.24 -3.67
N ASN A 298 -3.33 5.03 -4.62
CA ASN A 298 -3.55 5.35 -6.02
C ASN A 298 -3.31 4.13 -6.91
N ALA A 299 -4.16 3.97 -7.92
CA ALA A 299 -3.85 3.17 -9.09
C ALA A 299 -2.98 4.03 -10.02
N MET A 300 -1.90 3.44 -10.52
CA MET A 300 -0.86 4.14 -11.27
C MET A 300 -0.72 3.50 -12.65
N TYR A 301 -0.58 4.31 -13.69
CA TYR A 301 -0.28 3.87 -15.04
C TYR A 301 1.01 4.53 -15.51
N HIS A 302 2.04 3.73 -15.73
CA HIS A 302 3.32 4.20 -16.24
C HIS A 302 3.30 4.15 -17.77
N LEU A 303 3.60 5.29 -18.38
CA LEU A 303 3.71 5.47 -19.82
C LEU A 303 5.15 5.07 -20.19
N ASN A 304 5.30 3.97 -20.93
CA ASN A 304 6.60 3.60 -21.48
C ASN A 304 6.97 4.59 -22.60
N ALA A 305 7.73 5.63 -22.25
CA ALA A 305 8.21 6.62 -23.21
C ALA A 305 9.55 6.26 -23.87
N GLY A 306 10.18 5.15 -23.44
CA GLY A 306 11.53 4.76 -23.86
C GLY A 306 12.63 5.60 -23.20
N GLY A 307 13.72 4.97 -22.78
CA GLY A 307 14.87 5.65 -22.18
C GLY A 307 14.81 5.81 -20.66
N THR A 308 15.42 6.89 -20.14
CA THR A 308 15.55 7.16 -18.69
C THR A 308 14.36 7.90 -18.09
N LEU A 309 13.40 8.33 -18.91
CA LEU A 309 12.20 9.05 -18.48
C LEU A 309 10.98 8.14 -18.52
N SER A 310 10.32 7.99 -17.37
CA SER A 310 9.10 7.20 -17.21
C SER A 310 7.95 8.11 -16.74
N PRO A 311 7.22 8.75 -17.66
CA PRO A 311 6.03 9.50 -17.30
C PRO A 311 4.94 8.57 -16.74
N TYR A 312 4.11 9.07 -15.84
CA TYR A 312 3.03 8.30 -15.26
C TYR A 312 1.84 9.18 -14.89
N ALA A 313 0.67 8.56 -14.83
CA ALA A 313 -0.56 9.17 -14.33
C ALA A 313 -1.21 8.24 -13.31
N GLY A 314 -1.94 8.80 -12.36
CA GLY A 314 -2.61 8.00 -11.34
C GLY A 314 -3.89 8.65 -10.85
N VAL A 315 -4.76 7.82 -10.30
CA VAL A 315 -5.99 8.24 -9.64
C VAL A 315 -6.16 7.46 -8.35
N GLY A 316 -6.72 8.09 -7.34
CA GLY A 316 -6.82 7.45 -6.04
C GLY A 316 -7.79 8.11 -5.08
N LEU A 317 -7.77 7.58 -3.87
CA LEU A 317 -8.53 8.08 -2.74
C LEU A 317 -7.59 8.23 -1.57
N GLY A 318 -7.86 9.23 -0.74
CA GLY A 318 -7.07 9.47 0.45
C GLY A 318 -7.85 10.21 1.52
N LEU A 319 -7.23 10.26 2.69
CA LEU A 319 -7.73 10.93 3.88
C LEU A 319 -6.66 11.90 4.37
N THR A 320 -7.09 13.04 4.89
CA THR A 320 -6.23 14.00 5.60
C THR A 320 -6.79 14.17 7.01
N SER A 321 -6.01 13.80 8.02
CA SER A 321 -6.29 14.08 9.43
C SER A 321 -5.54 15.33 9.86
N SER A 322 -6.21 16.26 10.54
CA SER A 322 -5.62 17.53 10.97
C SER A 322 -6.41 18.12 12.14
N THR A 323 -5.96 19.26 12.70
CA THR A 323 -6.74 19.97 13.71
C THR A 323 -8.10 20.42 13.16
N ALA A 324 -9.16 20.17 13.92
CA ALA A 324 -10.53 20.54 13.54
C ALA A 324 -10.72 22.06 13.54
N ARG A 325 -11.48 22.59 12.57
CA ARG A 325 -11.79 24.02 12.47
C ARG A 325 -12.85 24.51 13.46
N ALA A 326 -13.84 23.65 13.76
CA ALA A 326 -15.06 24.02 14.48
C ALA A 326 -15.20 23.33 15.85
N ALA A 327 -14.18 22.59 16.31
CA ALA A 327 -14.20 21.86 17.58
C ALA A 327 -12.79 21.69 18.15
N THR A 328 -12.69 21.39 19.44
CA THR A 328 -11.44 20.94 20.07
C THR A 328 -11.16 19.50 19.63
N GLY A 329 -10.01 19.26 18.98
CA GLY A 329 -9.57 17.91 18.59
C GLY A 329 -9.15 17.80 17.12
N ASN A 330 -9.18 16.57 16.59
CA ASN A 330 -8.78 16.25 15.22
C ASN A 330 -10.00 16.02 14.32
N ALA A 331 -9.87 16.38 13.05
CA ALA A 331 -10.84 16.16 12.01
C ALA A 331 -10.20 15.41 10.83
N THR A 332 -10.99 14.52 10.22
CA THR A 332 -10.58 13.74 9.05
C THR A 332 -11.41 14.15 7.85
N ASP A 333 -10.71 14.50 6.77
CA ASP A 333 -11.28 14.88 5.48
C ASP A 333 -10.93 13.86 4.40
N LEU A 334 -11.94 13.43 3.63
CA LEU A 334 -11.79 12.49 2.51
C LEU A 334 -11.57 13.28 1.22
N TYR A 335 -10.67 12.79 0.37
CA TYR A 335 -10.45 13.32 -0.97
C TYR A 335 -10.30 12.23 -2.02
N ALA A 336 -10.66 12.57 -3.25
CA ALA A 336 -10.21 11.88 -4.45
C ALA A 336 -8.99 12.60 -5.01
N SER A 337 -8.00 11.84 -5.51
CA SER A 337 -6.79 12.39 -6.11
C SER A 337 -6.65 11.99 -7.56
N ALA A 338 -6.08 12.90 -8.34
CA ALA A 338 -5.57 12.64 -9.68
C ALA A 338 -4.18 13.26 -9.77
N LEU A 339 -3.22 12.50 -10.27
CA LEU A 339 -1.83 12.91 -10.28
C LEU A 339 -1.16 12.57 -11.61
N VAL A 340 -0.16 13.36 -11.94
CA VAL A 340 0.71 13.15 -13.10
C VAL A 340 2.14 13.45 -12.68
N GLY A 341 3.07 12.61 -13.13
CA GLY A 341 4.46 12.77 -12.78
C GLY A 341 5.38 12.14 -13.79
N VAL A 342 6.68 12.30 -13.53
CA VAL A 342 7.72 11.70 -14.34
C VAL A 342 8.85 11.24 -13.44
N ASP A 343 9.30 10.01 -13.67
CA ASP A 343 10.52 9.48 -13.07
C ASP A 343 11.69 9.68 -14.05
N TYR A 344 12.79 10.21 -13.55
CA TYR A 344 14.09 10.23 -14.20
C TYR A 344 14.99 9.18 -13.54
N HIS A 345 15.16 8.05 -14.21
CA HIS A 345 16.01 6.95 -13.74
C HIS A 345 17.48 7.34 -13.83
N ILE A 346 18.09 7.59 -12.66
CA ILE A 346 19.51 7.87 -12.50
C ILE A 346 20.31 6.56 -12.65
N THR A 347 19.77 5.48 -12.08
CA THR A 347 20.27 4.12 -12.21
C THR A 347 19.10 3.15 -12.36
N SER A 348 19.38 1.84 -12.52
CA SER A 348 18.34 0.80 -12.52
C SER A 348 17.57 0.69 -11.20
N SER A 349 18.12 1.21 -10.10
CA SER A 349 17.56 1.10 -8.75
C SER A 349 17.20 2.44 -8.12
N ILE A 350 17.49 3.56 -8.78
CA ILE A 350 17.23 4.90 -8.24
C ILE A 350 16.67 5.80 -9.33
N ALA A 351 15.54 6.45 -9.06
CA ALA A 351 15.01 7.52 -9.87
C ALA A 351 14.76 8.79 -9.04
N ALA A 352 14.99 9.95 -9.64
CA ALA A 352 14.41 11.20 -9.16
C ALA A 352 13.03 11.36 -9.77
N TYR A 353 12.08 11.96 -9.06
CA TYR A 353 10.74 12.19 -9.60
C TYR A 353 10.22 13.58 -9.28
N VAL A 354 9.32 14.06 -10.14
CA VAL A 354 8.48 15.22 -9.90
C VAL A 354 7.04 14.88 -10.25
N GLU A 355 6.10 15.34 -9.42
CA GLU A 355 4.68 15.02 -9.52
C GLU A 355 3.82 16.25 -9.20
N GLY A 356 2.79 16.44 -10.00
CA GLY A 356 1.64 17.28 -9.68
C GLY A 356 0.48 16.42 -9.20
N ASP A 357 -0.15 16.82 -8.11
CA ASP A 357 -1.21 16.09 -7.41
C ASP A 357 -2.41 17.04 -7.21
N GLY A 358 -3.52 16.73 -7.87
CA GLY A 358 -4.79 17.40 -7.70
C GLY A 358 -5.70 16.61 -6.76
N ARG A 359 -6.17 17.23 -5.68
CA ARG A 359 -7.03 16.60 -4.68
C ARG A 359 -8.37 17.31 -4.62
N TYR A 360 -9.44 16.56 -4.81
CA TYR A 360 -10.79 17.04 -4.60
C TYR A 360 -11.32 16.55 -3.26
N TYR A 361 -11.45 17.46 -2.30
CA TYR A 361 -11.94 17.18 -0.96
C TYR A 361 -13.47 17.11 -0.92
N LEU A 362 -13.99 16.02 -0.35
CA LEU A 362 -15.41 15.79 -0.14
C LEU A 362 -15.91 16.40 1.19
N SER A 363 -15.00 16.83 2.06
CA SER A 363 -15.25 17.59 3.28
C SER A 363 -14.09 18.53 3.62
N ASN A 364 -14.36 19.57 4.41
CA ASN A 364 -13.37 20.55 4.88
C ASN A 364 -13.46 20.80 6.40
N LYS A 365 -13.51 19.72 7.18
CA LYS A 365 -13.66 19.77 8.63
C LYS A 365 -12.39 20.25 9.34
N GLY A 366 -11.22 19.96 8.78
CA GLY A 366 -9.92 20.28 9.35
C GLY A 366 -9.13 21.33 8.55
N LEU A 367 -8.05 21.83 9.15
CA LEU A 367 -7.13 22.80 8.52
C LEU A 367 -6.24 22.16 7.44
N GLY A 368 -6.08 20.84 7.46
CA GLY A 368 -5.16 20.11 6.57
C GLY A 368 -5.59 20.03 5.11
N SER A 369 -6.85 20.31 4.78
CA SER A 369 -7.35 20.35 3.40
C SER A 369 -6.70 21.46 2.56
N GLY A 370 -6.25 22.55 3.20
CA GLY A 370 -5.82 23.78 2.55
C GLY A 370 -6.97 24.59 1.92
N LEU A 371 -8.22 24.15 2.06
CA LEU A 371 -9.40 24.87 1.57
C LEU A 371 -9.84 25.93 2.58
N GLY A 372 -10.20 27.11 2.10
CA GLY A 372 -10.71 28.18 2.94
C GLY A 372 -12.07 27.87 3.54
N SER A 373 -12.39 28.58 4.61
CA SER A 373 -13.72 28.55 5.21
C SER A 373 -14.76 29.19 4.29
N THR A 374 -15.93 28.56 4.18
CA THR A 374 -17.10 29.19 3.55
C THR A 374 -18.00 29.83 4.60
N TYR A 375 -18.75 30.86 4.21
CA TYR A 375 -19.69 31.56 5.08
C TYR A 375 -21.10 31.33 4.55
N ASP A 376 -22.04 31.01 5.43
CA ASP A 376 -23.45 30.98 5.05
C ASP A 376 -24.03 32.40 4.93
N SER A 377 -25.29 32.50 4.52
CA SER A 377 -26.00 33.78 4.37
C SER A 377 -26.21 34.54 5.68
N SER A 378 -25.97 33.91 6.84
CA SER A 378 -25.98 34.55 8.16
C SER A 378 -24.60 35.04 8.60
N GLY A 379 -23.55 34.77 7.82
CA GLY A 379 -22.16 35.07 8.15
C GLY A 379 -21.52 34.04 9.09
N ALA A 380 -22.21 32.92 9.39
CA ALA A 380 -21.64 31.85 10.18
C ALA A 380 -20.71 30.99 9.32
N VAL A 381 -19.61 30.52 9.92
CA VAL A 381 -18.61 29.70 9.22
C VAL A 381 -19.17 28.30 8.98
N ASN A 382 -19.28 27.91 7.71
CA ASN A 382 -19.66 26.56 7.28
C ASN A 382 -18.43 25.82 6.76
N ASN A 383 -17.83 24.99 7.62
CA ASN A 383 -16.66 24.17 7.29
C ASN A 383 -17.04 22.72 6.92
N THR A 384 -18.20 22.25 7.38
CA THR A 384 -18.62 20.84 7.25
C THR A 384 -19.14 20.49 5.86
N GLY A 385 -19.64 21.47 5.10
CA GLY A 385 -20.18 21.28 3.75
C GLY A 385 -19.28 21.76 2.60
N ALA A 386 -18.18 22.46 2.90
CA ALA A 386 -17.30 23.01 1.88
C ALA A 386 -16.50 21.88 1.21
N LYS A 387 -16.62 21.79 -0.12
CA LYS A 387 -15.90 20.86 -1.00
C LYS A 387 -15.08 21.68 -1.97
N GLY A 388 -13.94 21.17 -2.39
CA GLY A 388 -13.08 21.95 -3.26
C GLY A 388 -11.83 21.25 -3.72
N PHE A 389 -11.15 21.90 -4.65
CA PHE A 389 -9.93 21.41 -5.26
C PHE A 389 -8.71 22.04 -4.57
N GLY A 390 -7.79 21.20 -4.15
CA GLY A 390 -6.45 21.56 -3.72
C GLY A 390 -5.42 21.02 -4.69
N VAL A 391 -4.31 21.73 -4.84
CA VAL A 391 -3.17 21.30 -5.66
C VAL A 391 -1.94 21.12 -4.78
N ALA A 392 -1.14 20.12 -5.11
CA ALA A 392 0.15 19.90 -4.53
C ALA A 392 1.18 19.58 -5.62
N VAL A 393 2.42 19.94 -5.36
CA VAL A 393 3.58 19.54 -6.15
C VAL A 393 4.56 18.84 -5.23
N LYS A 394 5.18 17.78 -5.73
CA LYS A 394 6.12 16.94 -4.98
C LYS A 394 7.33 16.63 -5.83
N ALA A 395 8.47 16.53 -5.20
CA ALA A 395 9.67 15.98 -5.81
C ALA A 395 10.43 15.13 -4.80
N GLY A 396 11.20 14.17 -5.29
CA GLY A 396 12.02 13.34 -4.41
C GLY A 396 12.70 12.20 -5.13
N LEU A 397 12.97 11.13 -4.39
CA LEU A 397 13.68 9.95 -4.87
C LEU A 397 12.82 8.70 -4.69
N LYS A 398 12.91 7.78 -5.67
CA LYS A 398 12.39 6.42 -5.64
C LYS A 398 13.55 5.43 -5.71
N PHE A 399 13.47 4.40 -4.88
CA PHE A 399 14.41 3.29 -4.80
C PHE A 399 13.69 2.02 -5.22
N TYR A 400 14.12 1.41 -6.32
CA TYR A 400 13.53 0.21 -6.91
C TYR A 400 14.28 -1.04 -6.44
N PHE A 401 13.56 -2.07 -6.02
CA PHE A 401 14.14 -3.31 -5.48
C PHE A 401 13.42 -4.57 -5.96
#